data_AF-A0A7W1FSR8-F1
#
_entry.id   AF-A0A7W1FSR8-F1
#
_cell.length_a   1.000
_cell.length_b   1.000
_cell.length_c   1.000
_cell.angle_alpha   90.00
_cell.angle_beta   90.00
_cell.angle_gamma   90.00
#
_symmetry.space_group_name_H-M   'P 1'
#
loop_
_entity.id
_entity.type
_entity.pdbx_description
1 polymer ?
#
loop_
_entity_poly.entity_id
_entity_poly.type
_entity_poly.pdbx_seq_one_letter_code
_entity_poly.pdbx_strand_id
1 'polypeptide(L)' 'MPDPGQQVLLMSEDGSRIEGFRAVSGPLTTETGEIIIRVAIEEEYRNSRREGRRAVSMAWPAEMVEVSVPWYKWQRWFTR' A
#
# COMPACT_ATOMS: atom_id res chain seq x y z
N MET A 1 -4.78 -3.78 -7.47
CA MET A 1 -5.05 -3.90 -6.03
C MET A 1 -3.80 -4.41 -5.34
N PRO A 2 -3.29 -3.73 -4.30
CA PRO A 2 -2.07 -4.14 -3.61
C PRO A 2 -2.32 -5.35 -2.70
N ASP A 3 -1.34 -6.24 -2.65
CA ASP A 3 -1.24 -7.30 -1.66
C ASP A 3 -0.62 -6.78 -0.35
N PRO A 4 -1.02 -7.32 0.82
CA PRO A 4 -0.36 -7.02 2.08
C PRO A 4 1.16 -7.16 2.00
N GLY A 5 1.88 -6.12 2.42
CA GLY A 5 3.33 -6.03 2.43
C GLY A 5 3.95 -5.41 1.18
N GLN A 6 3.20 -5.19 0.10
CA GLN A 6 3.68 -4.42 -1.04
C GLN A 6 3.92 -2.96 -0.66
N GLN A 7 4.96 -2.36 -1.25
CA GLN A 7 5.17 -0.91 -1.17
C GLN A 7 4.12 -0.23 -2.04
N VAL A 8 3.58 0.86 -1.52
CA VAL A 8 2.54 1.63 -2.20
C VAL A 8 2.87 3.11 -2.18
N LEU A 9 2.38 3.79 -3.20
CA LEU A 9 2.31 5.24 -3.32
C LEU A 9 0.89 5.67 -2.94
N LEU A 10 0.79 6.66 -2.07
CA LEU A 10 -0.49 7.29 -1.73
C LEU A 10 -0.67 8.52 -2.60
N MET A 11 -1.83 8.69 -3.19
CA MET A 11 -2.20 9.91 -3.90
C MET A 11 -2.91 10.85 -2.94
N SER A 12 -2.48 12.10 -2.91
CA SER A 12 -3.20 13.21 -2.28
C SER A 12 -4.26 13.75 -3.23
N GLU A 13 -5.21 14.51 -2.69
CA GLU A 13 -6.29 15.15 -3.47
C GLU A 13 -5.77 16.11 -4.54
N ASP A 14 -4.61 16.73 -4.32
CA ASP A 14 -3.92 17.60 -5.29
C ASP A 14 -3.19 16.81 -6.41
N GLY A 15 -3.28 15.47 -6.41
CA GLY A 15 -2.61 14.59 -7.37
C GLY A 15 -1.13 14.33 -7.07
N SER A 16 -0.59 14.95 -6.01
CA SER A 16 0.74 14.66 -5.48
C SER A 16 0.85 13.23 -4.95
N ARG A 17 2.02 12.59 -5.16
CA ARG A 17 2.30 11.22 -4.71
C ARG A 17 3.16 11.24 -3.46
N ILE A 18 2.79 10.44 -2.47
CA ILE A 18 3.51 10.27 -1.22
C ILE A 18 4.06 8.84 -1.14
N GLU A 19 5.38 8.72 -1.00
CA GLU A 19 6.08 7.44 -0.88
C GLU A 19 6.26 7.02 0.59
N GLY A 20 6.86 5.84 0.80
CA GLY A 20 7.25 5.38 2.13
C GLY A 20 6.19 4.57 2.88
N PHE A 21 5.18 4.06 2.16
CA PHE A 21 4.08 3.28 2.73
C PHE A 21 4.08 1.83 2.27
N ARG A 22 3.47 0.96 3.07
CA ARG A 22 3.15 -0.42 2.74
C ARG A 22 1.69 -0.72 2.97
N ALA A 23 1.12 -1.54 2.09
CA ALA A 23 -0.19 -2.11 2.30
C ALA A 23 -0.16 -3.06 3.51
N VAL A 24 -1.09 -2.89 4.44
CA VAL A 24 -1.27 -3.74 5.63
C VAL A 24 -2.36 -4.78 5.36
N SER A 25 -3.36 -4.43 4.57
CA SER A 25 -4.46 -5.30 4.15
C SER A 25 -4.64 -5.27 2.63
N GLY A 26 -5.40 -6.24 2.12
CA GLY A 26 -6.06 -6.09 0.82
C GLY A 26 -7.21 -5.07 0.90
N PRO A 27 -7.99 -4.92 -0.18
CA PRO A 27 -9.15 -4.03 -0.20
C PRO A 27 -10.19 -4.46 0.83
N LEU A 28 -10.76 -3.49 1.52
CA LEU A 28 -11.84 -3.65 2.48
C LEU A 28 -12.99 -2.74 2.06
N THR A 29 -14.22 -3.24 2.11
CA THR A 29 -15.42 -2.46 1.83
C THR A 29 -15.97 -1.91 3.14
N THR A 30 -16.23 -0.61 3.21
CA THR A 30 -16.91 0.04 4.34
C THR A 30 -18.42 -0.20 4.28
N GLU A 31 -19.13 0.16 5.34
CA GLU A 31 -20.61 0.08 5.39
C GLU A 31 -21.29 0.98 4.34
N THR A 32 -20.62 2.05 3.92
CA THR A 32 -21.06 2.98 2.85
C THR A 32 -20.78 2.46 1.45
N GLY A 33 -20.08 1.33 1.31
CA GLY A 33 -19.67 0.75 0.02
C GLY A 33 -18.35 1.27 -0.53
N GLU A 34 -17.65 2.14 0.20
CA GLU A 34 -16.33 2.65 -0.20
C GLU A 34 -15.28 1.56 -0.05
N ILE A 35 -14.34 1.51 -1.00
CA ILE A 35 -13.23 0.55 -0.96
C ILE A 35 -12.01 1.27 -0.38
N ILE A 36 -11.52 0.77 0.74
CA ILE A 36 -10.32 1.28 1.41
C ILE A 36 -9.23 0.22 1.47
N ILE A 37 -7.99 0.67 1.62
CA ILE A 37 -6.83 -0.16 1.92
C ILE A 37 -6.22 0.36 3.20
N ARG A 38 -5.87 -0.53 4.14
CA ARG A 38 -5.07 -0.12 5.29
C ARG A 38 -3.62 -0.01 4.88
N VAL A 39 -3.00 1.12 5.19
CA VAL A 39 -1.61 1.42 4.88
C VAL A 39 -0.87 1.81 6.15
N ALA A 40 0.42 1.49 6.22
CA ALA A 40 1.30 1.90 7.31
C ALA A 40 2.58 2.48 6.73
N ILE A 41 3.22 3.37 7.49
CA ILE A 41 4.60 3.80 7.20
C ILE A 41 5.49 2.55 7.15
N GLU A 42 6.43 2.51 6.21
CA GLU A 42 7.28 1.35 5.97
C GLU A 42 7.99 0.86 7.24
N GLU A 43 8.54 1.79 8.03
CA GLU A 43 9.22 1.46 9.28
C GLU A 43 8.28 0.78 10.28
N GLU A 44 7.09 1.34 10.52
CA GLU A 44 6.09 0.77 11.41
C GLU A 44 5.60 -0.60 10.93
N TYR A 45 5.41 -0.78 9.61
CA TYR A 45 5.09 -2.09 9.04
C TYR A 45 6.20 -3.11 9.36
N ARG A 46 7.47 -2.75 9.19
CA ARG A 46 8.59 -3.65 9.47
C ARG A 46 8.71 -3.97 10.96
N ASN A 47 8.61 -2.95 11.82
CA ASN A 47 8.72 -3.11 13.26
C ASN A 47 7.59 -3.99 13.81
N SER A 48 6.35 -3.72 13.42
CA SER A 48 5.21 -4.53 13.85
C SER A 48 5.32 -6.00 13.42
N ARG A 49 5.81 -6.28 12.21
CA ARG A 49 6.09 -7.65 11.75
C ARG A 49 7.20 -8.32 12.56
N ARG A 50 8.27 -7.58 12.91
CA ARG A 50 9.37 -8.10 13.73
C ARG A 50 8.93 -8.41 15.16
N GLU A 51 8.07 -7.57 15.72
CA GLU A 51 7.54 -7.69 17.07
C GLU A 51 6.32 -8.63 17.17
N GLY A 52 5.83 -9.15 16.04
CA GLY A 52 4.66 -10.03 16.00
C GLY A 52 3.35 -9.34 16.39
N ARG A 53 3.30 -8.00 16.30
CA ARG A 53 2.10 -7.21 16.63
C ARG A 53 1.43 -6.66 15.38
N ARG A 54 0.26 -6.06 15.58
CA ARG A 54 -0.45 -5.33 14.51
C ARG A 54 0.24 -3.98 14.25
N ALA A 55 0.42 -3.64 12.98
CA ALA A 55 0.88 -2.33 12.55
C ALA A 55 -0.15 -1.24 12.88
N VAL A 56 0.32 -0.11 13.39
CA VAL A 56 -0.46 1.13 13.37
C VAL A 56 -0.66 1.52 11.91
N SER A 57 -1.92 1.63 11.51
CA SER A 57 -2.30 1.79 10.10
C SER A 57 -3.45 2.77 9.94
N MET A 58 -3.47 3.42 8.78
CA MET A 58 -4.49 4.37 8.36
C MET A 58 -5.30 3.76 7.23
N ALA A 59 -6.58 4.12 7.13
CA ALA A 59 -7.40 3.79 5.96
C ALA A 59 -7.10 4.79 4.85
N TRP A 60 -6.90 4.31 3.63
CA TRP A 60 -6.75 5.15 2.44
C TRP A 60 -7.71 4.67 1.34
N PRO A 61 -8.36 5.57 0.58
CA PRO A 61 -9.24 5.16 -0.52
C PRO A 61 -8.46 4.34 -1.55
N ALA A 62 -9.03 3.21 -1.97
CA ALA A 62 -8.30 2.26 -2.80
C ALA A 62 -7.96 2.80 -4.19
N GLU A 63 -8.78 3.72 -4.69
CA GLU A 63 -8.51 4.47 -5.93
C GLU A 63 -7.31 5.42 -5.80
N MET A 64 -6.96 5.83 -4.58
CA MET A 64 -5.82 6.70 -4.26
C MET A 64 -4.58 5.93 -3.81
N VAL A 65 -4.52 4.62 -4.08
CA VAL A 65 -3.37 3.76 -3.76
C VAL A 65 -2.82 3.10 -5.01
N GLU A 66 -1.55 3.34 -5.30
CA GLU A 66 -0.82 2.72 -6.41
C GLU A 66 0.28 1.79 -5.89
N VAL A 67 0.48 0.63 -6.52
CA VAL A 67 1.59 -0.27 -6.16
C VAL A 67 2.89 0.32 -6.67
N SER A 68 3.85 0.54 -5.77
CA SER A 68 5.20 0.92 -6.16
C SER A 68 5.92 -0.31 -6.72
N VAL A 69 6.06 -0.36 -8.04
CA VAL A 69 6.84 -1.38 -8.74
C VAL A 69 8.22 -0.81 -9.07
N PRO A 70 9.30 -1.37 -8.50
CA PRO A 70 10.64 -0.94 -8.86
C PRO A 70 10.89 -1.16 -10.35
N TRP A 71 11.49 -0.17 -11.01
CA TRP A 71 11.76 -0.16 -12.45
C TRP A 71 12.48 -1.43 -12.95
N TYR A 72 13.34 -2.05 -12.13
CA TYR A 72 14.06 -3.28 -12.48
C TYR A 72 13.18 -4.54 -12.55
N LYS A 73 11.97 -4.54 -11.96
CA LYS A 73 11.02 -5.66 -12.09
C LYS A 73 10.28 -5.66 -13.43
N TRP A 74 10.29 -4.55 -14.18
CA TRP A 74 9.68 -4.46 -15.51
C TRP A 74 10.48 -5.19 -16.61
N GLN A 75 11.80 -5.33 -16.46
CA GLN A 75 12.66 -6.01 -17.45
C GLN A 75 12.35 -7.50 -17.63
N ARG A 76 11.70 -8.12 -16.64
CA ARG A 76 11.42 -9.57 -16.63
C ARG A 76 10.19 -9.97 -17.46
N TRP A 77 9.48 -9.01 -18.05
CA TRP A 77 8.26 -9.24 -18.85
C TRP A 77 8.47 -9.06 -20.36
N PHE A 78 9.57 -8.43 -20.81
CA PHE A 78 9.84 -8.20 -22.23
C PHE A 78 10.77 -9.23 -22.89
N THR A 79 11.21 -10.25 -22.16
CA THR A 79 11.94 -11.40 -22.70
C THR A 79 11.07 -12.65 -22.63
N ARG A 80 10.13 -12.78 -23.57
CA ARG A 80 9.57 -14.06 -23.98
C ARG A 80 9.25 -14.06 -25.46
#